data_AF-A0A0D8Q7D0-F1
#
_entry.id   AF-A0A0D8Q7D0-F1
#
_cell.length_a   1.000
_cell.length_b   1.000
_cell.length_c   1.000
_cell.angle_alpha   90.00
_cell.angle_beta   90.00
_cell.angle_gamma   90.00
#
_symmetry.space_group_name_H-M   'P 1'
#
loop_
_entity.id
_entity.type
_entity.pdbx_description
1 polymer ?
#
loop_
_entity_poly.entity_id
_entity_poly.type
_entity_poly.pdbx_seq_one_letter_code
_entity_poly.pdbx_strand_id
1 'polypeptide(L)'
;MYTNVIKNSAIPLSSHHQLTLQTNFLRFIDEHIHLNDDNDFFATLVSTRIQTINHLMPLQTDNLYQCITSDYAQEINGIVPLEKLDPYYIEIEKQAIALFGNILYCWAEYESYSIIQRVIKHPLTKNNTAHLIYNDEDITEVVPQIEEDKRLFITPYCDLPITLSNAITLKTIENFVKKKHCYELLYFLAMAINGEYVISYQYDKHTLFPKLLTSAHL
;
A
#
# COMPACT_ATOMS: atom_id res chain seq x y z
N MET A 1 -10.25 9.14 -46.20
CA MET A 1 -9.60 7.82 -46.24
C MET A 1 -9.22 7.46 -44.82
N TYR A 2 -9.49 6.21 -44.43
CA TYR A 2 -9.67 5.76 -43.05
C TYR A 2 -8.46 5.94 -42.12
N THR A 3 -8.80 6.26 -40.87
CA THR A 3 -8.01 6.31 -39.65
C THR A 3 -7.37 4.96 -39.32
N ASN A 4 -6.09 4.97 -38.94
CA ASN A 4 -5.51 3.91 -38.10
C ASN A 4 -5.03 4.55 -36.80
N VAL A 5 -6.00 4.81 -35.92
CA VAL A 5 -5.73 4.89 -34.48
C VAL A 5 -5.40 3.48 -34.06
N ILE A 6 -4.14 3.23 -33.69
CA ILE A 6 -3.76 2.02 -32.98
C ILE A 6 -4.51 2.08 -31.65
N LYS A 7 -5.68 1.43 -31.60
CA LYS A 7 -6.27 1.03 -30.33
C LYS A 7 -5.24 0.07 -29.72
N ASN A 8 -4.57 0.51 -28.66
CA ASN A 8 -3.91 -0.40 -27.73
C ASN A 8 -4.98 -1.30 -27.12
N SER A 9 -5.36 -2.35 -27.85
CA SER A 9 -5.96 -3.53 -27.28
C SER A 9 -4.90 -4.15 -26.40
N ALA A 10 -4.91 -3.77 -25.13
CA ALA A 10 -4.21 -4.47 -24.06
C ALA A 10 -4.64 -5.94 -24.16
N ILE A 11 -3.74 -6.79 -24.69
CA ILE A 11 -3.91 -8.23 -24.63
C ILE A 11 -3.94 -8.55 -23.13
N PRO A 12 -5.01 -9.17 -22.60
CA PRO A 12 -5.05 -9.52 -21.20
C PRO A 12 -3.89 -10.49 -20.93
N LEU A 13 -2.88 -10.02 -20.22
CA LEU A 13 -1.81 -10.89 -19.75
C LEU A 13 -2.44 -11.89 -18.78
N SER A 14 -1.90 -13.12 -18.74
CA SER A 14 -2.34 -14.07 -17.71
C SER A 14 -2.14 -13.46 -16.33
N SER A 15 -3.06 -13.71 -15.40
CA SER A 15 -3.04 -13.12 -14.05
C SER A 15 -1.69 -13.32 -13.35
N HIS A 16 -1.08 -14.48 -13.54
CA HIS A 16 0.25 -14.81 -13.01
C HIS A 16 1.37 -13.95 -13.61
N HIS A 17 1.30 -13.64 -14.90
CA HIS A 17 2.30 -12.82 -15.56
C HIS A 17 2.19 -11.35 -15.13
N GLN A 18 0.96 -10.82 -15.00
CA GLN A 18 0.73 -9.47 -14.50
C GLN A 18 1.24 -9.29 -13.06
N LEU A 19 0.96 -10.26 -12.17
CA LEU A 19 1.46 -10.25 -10.79
C LEU A 19 3.01 -10.22 -10.73
N THR A 20 3.65 -10.97 -11.63
CA THR A 20 5.13 -11.01 -11.71
C THR A 20 5.69 -9.65 -12.14
N LEU A 21 5.07 -9.00 -13.13
CA LEU A 21 5.49 -7.68 -13.59
C LEU A 21 5.30 -6.61 -12.50
N GLN A 22 4.14 -6.61 -11.83
CA GLN A 22 3.86 -5.73 -10.70
C GLN A 22 4.91 -5.91 -9.60
N THR A 23 5.19 -7.15 -9.19
CA THR A 23 6.18 -7.45 -8.14
C THR A 23 7.59 -6.99 -8.53
N ASN A 24 8.00 -7.23 -9.78
CA ASN A 24 9.30 -6.79 -10.28
C ASN A 24 9.42 -5.26 -10.28
N PHE A 25 8.34 -4.56 -10.62
CA PHE A 25 8.30 -3.11 -10.61
C PHE A 25 8.37 -2.53 -9.19
N LEU A 26 7.62 -3.11 -8.23
CA LEU A 26 7.72 -2.71 -6.83
C LEU A 26 9.12 -2.94 -6.27
N ARG A 27 9.77 -4.05 -6.62
CA ARG A 27 11.18 -4.30 -6.26
C ARG A 27 12.12 -3.24 -6.86
N PHE A 28 11.94 -2.88 -8.12
CA PHE A 28 12.75 -1.84 -8.76
C PHE A 28 12.62 -0.50 -8.04
N ILE A 29 11.40 -0.13 -7.62
CA ILE A 29 11.17 1.09 -6.84
C ILE A 29 11.84 0.99 -5.46
N ASP A 30 11.69 -0.14 -4.75
CA ASP A 30 12.33 -0.39 -3.45
C ASP A 30 13.86 -0.19 -3.55
N GLU A 31 14.50 -0.81 -4.53
CA GLU A 31 15.93 -0.67 -4.79
C GLU A 31 16.32 0.79 -5.07
N HIS A 32 15.53 1.50 -5.88
CA HIS A 32 15.79 2.90 -6.21
C HIS A 32 15.68 3.81 -4.97
N ILE A 33 14.65 3.64 -4.15
CA ILE A 33 14.45 4.41 -2.92
C ILE A 33 15.62 4.20 -1.97
N HIS A 34 16.03 2.95 -1.74
CA HIS A 34 17.14 2.63 -0.84
C HIS A 34 18.50 3.14 -1.35
N LEU A 35 18.75 3.09 -2.66
CA LEU A 35 20.02 3.56 -3.24
C LEU A 35 20.17 5.08 -3.18
N ASN A 36 19.06 5.82 -3.20
CA ASN A 36 19.06 7.28 -3.22
C ASN A 36 18.62 7.94 -1.90
N ASP A 37 18.29 7.14 -0.87
CA ASP A 37 17.71 7.59 0.41
C ASP A 37 16.43 8.45 0.22
N ASP A 38 15.64 8.12 -0.79
CA ASP A 38 14.42 8.87 -1.17
C ASP A 38 13.18 8.31 -0.47
N ASN A 39 13.16 8.41 0.86
CA ASN A 39 12.07 7.87 1.68
C ASN A 39 10.70 8.51 1.38
N ASP A 40 10.69 9.72 0.81
CA ASP A 40 9.48 10.47 0.45
C ASP A 40 9.12 10.32 -1.04
N PHE A 41 9.71 9.36 -1.77
CA PHE A 41 9.58 9.19 -3.22
C PHE A 41 8.14 9.32 -3.74
N PHE A 42 7.22 8.52 -3.19
CA PHE A 42 5.82 8.54 -3.62
C PHE A 42 5.09 9.81 -3.19
N ALA A 43 5.35 10.31 -1.98
CA ALA A 43 4.76 11.55 -1.49
C ALA A 43 5.15 12.72 -2.39
N THR A 44 6.43 12.79 -2.80
CA THR A 44 6.98 13.77 -3.73
C THR A 44 6.35 13.66 -5.11
N LEU A 45 6.30 12.45 -5.69
CA LEU A 45 5.69 12.19 -7.00
C LEU A 45 4.22 12.60 -7.03
N VAL A 46 3.43 12.11 -6.07
CA VAL A 46 2.00 12.36 -5.99
C VAL A 46 1.72 13.84 -5.72
N SER A 47 2.41 14.46 -4.76
CA SER A 47 2.22 15.88 -4.45
C SER A 47 2.54 16.77 -5.64
N THR A 48 3.61 16.46 -6.37
CA THR A 48 3.98 17.22 -7.57
C THR A 48 2.94 17.06 -8.67
N ARG A 49 2.44 15.84 -8.90
CA ARG A 49 1.37 15.60 -9.88
C ARG A 49 0.09 16.35 -9.52
N ILE A 50 -0.32 16.32 -8.26
CA ILE A 50 -1.50 17.07 -7.77
C ILE A 50 -1.31 18.58 -7.97
N GLN A 51 -0.11 19.11 -7.70
CA GLN A 51 0.19 20.52 -7.98
C GLN A 51 0.08 20.84 -9.48
N THR A 52 0.58 19.96 -10.36
CA THR A 52 0.45 20.12 -11.82
C THR A 52 -1.01 20.09 -12.26
N ILE A 53 -1.81 19.13 -11.76
CA ILE A 53 -3.25 19.05 -12.04
C ILE A 53 -3.93 20.35 -11.60
N ASN A 54 -3.74 20.77 -10.35
CA ASN A 54 -4.40 21.96 -9.79
C ASN A 54 -3.96 23.26 -10.46
N HIS A 55 -2.72 23.34 -10.95
CA HIS A 55 -2.24 24.50 -11.70
C HIS A 55 -2.93 24.64 -13.05
N LEU A 56 -3.10 23.52 -13.77
CA LEU A 56 -3.69 23.51 -15.10
C LEU A 56 -5.23 23.55 -15.07
N MET A 57 -5.82 22.94 -14.05
CA MET A 57 -7.26 22.92 -13.81
C MET A 57 -7.52 22.88 -12.30
N PRO A 58 -7.81 24.02 -11.67
CA PRO A 58 -8.11 24.09 -10.23
C PRO A 58 -9.36 23.26 -9.89
N LEU A 59 -9.15 22.00 -9.52
CA LEU A 59 -10.18 21.10 -9.02
C LEU A 59 -10.32 21.33 -7.50
N GLN A 60 -11.55 21.53 -7.04
CA GLN A 60 -11.87 21.66 -5.61
C GLN A 60 -12.27 20.29 -5.05
N THR A 61 -11.30 19.41 -4.85
CA THR A 61 -11.55 18.19 -4.06
C THR A 61 -10.33 17.87 -3.20
N ASP A 62 -10.61 17.59 -1.93
CA ASP A 62 -9.61 17.07 -0.99
C ASP A 62 -9.42 15.56 -1.16
N ASN A 63 -10.23 14.91 -1.99
CA ASN A 63 -10.12 13.49 -2.29
C ASN A 63 -9.10 13.25 -3.42
N LEU A 64 -7.94 12.69 -3.06
CA LEU A 64 -6.83 12.41 -3.98
C LEU A 64 -7.24 11.48 -5.10
N TYR A 65 -8.06 10.47 -4.82
CA TYR A 65 -8.53 9.53 -5.83
C TYR A 65 -9.32 10.26 -6.92
N GLN A 66 -10.32 11.05 -6.52
CA GLN A 66 -11.12 11.86 -7.45
C GLN A 66 -10.27 12.84 -8.25
N CYS A 67 -9.26 13.47 -7.62
CA CYS A 67 -8.36 14.37 -8.31
C CYS A 67 -7.58 13.64 -9.42
N ILE A 68 -6.89 12.53 -9.08
CA ILE A 68 -6.03 11.77 -9.99
C ILE A 68 -6.81 10.99 -11.04
N THR A 69 -8.04 10.57 -10.76
CA THR A 69 -8.85 9.80 -11.72
C THR A 69 -9.84 10.66 -12.50
N SER A 70 -9.86 11.98 -12.31
CA SER A 70 -10.70 12.88 -13.13
C SER A 70 -10.35 12.75 -14.61
N ASP A 71 -11.32 12.96 -15.50
CA ASP A 71 -11.13 12.85 -16.97
C ASP A 71 -9.93 13.70 -17.43
N TYR A 72 -9.81 14.91 -16.88
CA TYR A 72 -8.69 15.79 -17.17
C TYR A 72 -7.34 15.26 -16.66
N ALA A 73 -7.28 14.78 -15.41
CA ALA A 73 -6.06 14.22 -14.85
C ALA A 73 -5.59 13.00 -15.67
N GLN A 74 -6.50 12.16 -16.15
CA GLN A 74 -6.18 11.02 -17.00
C GLN A 74 -5.52 11.42 -18.34
N GLU A 75 -5.82 12.60 -18.87
CA GLU A 75 -5.19 13.12 -20.09
C GLU A 75 -3.74 13.60 -19.87
N ILE A 76 -3.35 13.87 -18.63
CA ILE A 76 -2.02 14.45 -18.31
C ILE A 76 -1.11 13.54 -17.49
N ASN A 77 -1.66 12.62 -16.69
CA ASN A 77 -0.90 11.69 -15.86
C ASN A 77 0.02 10.83 -16.73
N GLY A 78 1.32 10.82 -16.41
CA GLY A 78 2.33 10.08 -17.19
C GLY A 78 2.61 10.68 -18.57
N ILE A 79 2.06 11.84 -18.92
CA ILE A 79 2.26 12.49 -20.23
C ILE A 79 2.92 13.86 -20.04
N VAL A 80 2.34 14.71 -19.19
CA VAL A 80 2.85 16.06 -18.92
C VAL A 80 4.04 15.96 -17.96
N PRO A 81 5.21 16.56 -18.28
CA PRO A 81 6.37 16.57 -17.40
C PRO A 81 6.09 17.14 -16.01
N LEU A 82 6.81 16.62 -15.02
CA LEU A 82 6.82 17.12 -13.65
C LEU A 82 8.00 18.09 -13.53
N GLU A 83 7.80 19.37 -13.81
CA GLU A 83 8.88 20.37 -14.04
C GLU A 83 9.96 20.45 -12.94
N LYS A 84 9.62 20.09 -11.71
CA LYS A 84 10.52 20.14 -10.54
C LYS A 84 11.18 18.81 -10.21
N LEU A 85 10.86 17.75 -10.94
CA LEU A 85 11.35 16.40 -10.70
C LEU A 85 12.17 15.91 -11.89
N ASP A 86 13.10 15.02 -11.59
CA ASP A 86 13.91 14.39 -12.62
C ASP A 86 13.05 13.56 -13.58
N PRO A 87 13.46 13.42 -14.86
CA PRO A 87 12.64 12.76 -15.87
C PRO A 87 12.24 11.31 -15.53
N TYR A 88 12.97 10.60 -14.69
CA TYR A 88 12.63 9.22 -14.34
C TYR A 88 11.31 9.12 -13.55
N TYR A 89 10.89 10.16 -12.82
CA TYR A 89 9.61 10.17 -12.10
C TYR A 89 8.42 10.01 -13.05
N ILE A 90 8.47 10.59 -14.26
CA ILE A 90 7.39 10.42 -15.25
C ILE A 90 7.37 8.99 -15.81
N GLU A 91 8.54 8.37 -15.96
CA GLU A 91 8.62 6.98 -16.43
C GLU A 91 8.08 6.02 -15.37
N ILE A 92 8.36 6.28 -14.08
CA ILE A 92 7.72 5.55 -12.98
C ILE A 92 6.21 5.74 -12.99
N GLU A 93 5.72 6.98 -13.14
CA GLU A 93 4.29 7.25 -13.19
C GLU A 93 3.59 6.51 -14.34
N LYS A 94 4.17 6.52 -15.55
CA LYS A 94 3.66 5.76 -16.70
C LYS A 94 3.52 4.27 -16.38
N GLN A 95 4.55 3.69 -15.79
CA GLN A 95 4.57 2.27 -15.44
C GLN A 95 3.60 1.95 -14.30
N ALA A 96 3.47 2.84 -13.32
CA ALA A 96 2.48 2.72 -12.26
C ALA A 96 1.05 2.72 -12.83
N ILE A 97 0.74 3.62 -13.77
CA ILE A 97 -0.56 3.64 -14.46
C ILE A 97 -0.78 2.36 -15.27
N ALA A 98 0.22 1.92 -16.04
CA ALA A 98 0.09 0.74 -16.89
C ALA A 98 -0.12 -0.56 -16.09
N LEU A 99 0.54 -0.68 -14.93
CA LEU A 99 0.53 -1.90 -14.11
C LEU A 99 -0.57 -1.90 -13.03
N PHE A 100 -0.93 -0.73 -12.49
CA PHE A 100 -1.80 -0.60 -11.32
C PHE A 100 -3.02 0.30 -11.57
N GLY A 101 -3.13 0.89 -12.75
CA GLY A 101 -4.22 1.79 -13.15
C GLY A 101 -4.00 3.25 -12.73
N ASN A 102 -3.31 3.52 -11.63
CA ASN A 102 -2.91 4.87 -11.21
C ASN A 102 -1.76 4.83 -10.19
N ILE A 103 -1.14 6.00 -9.96
CA ILE A 103 -0.02 6.15 -9.03
C ILE A 103 -0.39 5.92 -7.56
N LEU A 104 -1.63 6.21 -7.15
CA LEU A 104 -2.06 6.05 -5.75
C LEU A 104 -2.21 4.56 -5.38
N TYR A 105 -2.77 3.76 -6.29
CA TYR A 105 -2.85 2.31 -6.10
C TYR A 105 -1.46 1.68 -6.12
N CYS A 106 -0.58 2.14 -7.00
CA CYS A 106 0.82 1.70 -7.00
C CYS A 106 1.53 2.01 -5.67
N TRP A 107 1.31 3.21 -5.10
CA TRP A 107 1.87 3.56 -3.79
C TRP A 107 1.32 2.64 -2.69
N ALA A 108 0.00 2.42 -2.66
CA ALA A 108 -0.60 1.50 -1.68
C ALA A 108 -0.03 0.07 -1.78
N GLU A 109 0.17 -0.44 -2.99
CA GLU A 109 0.82 -1.74 -3.24
C GLU A 109 2.29 -1.74 -2.78
N TYR A 110 3.02 -0.64 -3.01
CA TYR A 110 4.39 -0.49 -2.55
C TYR A 110 4.49 -0.53 -1.01
N GLU A 111 3.59 0.13 -0.29
CA GLU A 111 3.59 0.11 1.18
C GLU A 111 3.37 -1.31 1.71
N SER A 112 2.39 -2.02 1.16
CA SER A 112 2.14 -3.44 1.48
C SER A 112 3.37 -4.31 1.16
N TYR A 113 3.94 -4.13 -0.03
CA TYR A 113 5.16 -4.83 -0.47
C TYR A 113 6.31 -4.59 0.51
N SER A 114 6.55 -3.34 0.89
CA SER A 114 7.65 -2.93 1.76
C SER A 114 7.55 -3.54 3.15
N ILE A 115 6.33 -3.63 3.70
CA ILE A 115 6.07 -4.33 4.98
C ILE A 115 6.42 -5.81 4.86
N ILE A 116 5.92 -6.47 3.81
CA ILE A 116 6.13 -7.91 3.60
C ILE A 116 7.61 -8.22 3.35
N GLN A 117 8.31 -7.42 2.54
CA GLN A 117 9.74 -7.63 2.27
C GLN A 117 10.60 -7.45 3.51
N ARG A 118 10.28 -6.48 4.39
CA ARG A 118 10.99 -6.33 5.67
C ARG A 118 10.88 -7.59 6.52
N VAL A 119 9.71 -8.22 6.54
CA VAL A 119 9.46 -9.46 7.28
C VAL A 119 10.16 -10.66 6.62
N ILE A 120 10.21 -10.73 5.29
CA ILE A 120 10.95 -11.78 4.57
C ILE A 120 12.47 -11.65 4.80
N LYS A 121 13.02 -10.43 4.71
CA LYS A 121 14.45 -10.13 4.91
C LYS A 121 14.88 -10.36 6.36
N HIS A 122 13.99 -10.04 7.32
CA HIS A 122 14.24 -10.20 8.75
C HIS A 122 13.08 -10.94 9.43
N PRO A 123 13.01 -12.29 9.26
CA PRO A 123 11.94 -13.08 9.84
C PRO A 123 11.88 -12.92 11.35
N LEU A 124 10.72 -12.53 11.86
CA LEU A 124 10.46 -12.42 13.28
C LEU A 124 10.28 -13.83 13.85
N THR A 125 11.37 -14.47 14.25
CA THR A 125 11.30 -15.72 15.00
C THR A 125 11.14 -15.39 16.48
N LYS A 126 9.93 -15.53 17.00
CA LYS A 126 9.76 -15.59 18.45
C LYS A 126 9.82 -17.06 18.87
N ASN A 127 10.64 -17.36 19.88
CA ASN A 127 10.48 -18.55 20.74
C ASN A 127 9.21 -18.37 21.58
N ASN A 128 8.05 -18.16 20.94
CA ASN A 128 6.80 -18.15 21.67
C ASN A 128 6.59 -19.60 22.12
N THR A 129 6.68 -19.83 23.43
CA THR A 129 5.93 -20.90 24.05
C THR A 129 4.51 -20.80 23.50
N ALA A 130 4.10 -21.80 22.73
CA ALA A 130 2.75 -21.86 22.19
C ALA A 130 1.80 -21.59 23.35
N HIS A 131 1.13 -20.44 23.34
CA HIS A 131 -0.02 -20.25 24.20
C HIS A 131 -1.07 -21.19 23.62
N LEU A 132 -1.08 -22.42 24.13
CA LEU A 132 -2.11 -23.44 23.90
C LEU A 132 -3.42 -22.99 24.57
N ILE A 133 -3.81 -21.73 24.36
CA ILE A 133 -5.15 -21.25 24.65
C ILE A 133 -5.95 -21.64 23.42
N TYR A 134 -6.33 -22.92 23.37
CA TYR A 134 -7.30 -23.40 22.42
C TYR A 134 -8.64 -22.83 22.81
N ASN A 135 -9.00 -21.72 22.19
CA ASN A 135 -10.34 -21.19 22.26
C ASN A 135 -10.70 -20.76 20.84
N ASP A 136 -11.72 -21.40 20.26
CA ASP A 136 -12.32 -20.99 18.98
C ASP A 136 -13.15 -19.68 19.15
N GLU A 137 -12.94 -18.95 20.26
CA GLU A 137 -13.65 -17.73 20.61
C GLU A 137 -12.82 -16.50 20.22
N ASP A 138 -13.51 -15.48 19.69
CA ASP A 138 -12.93 -14.18 19.40
C ASP A 138 -12.49 -13.49 20.70
N ILE A 139 -11.19 -13.21 20.82
CA ILE A 139 -10.65 -12.43 21.93
C ILE A 139 -10.67 -10.96 21.51
N THR A 140 -11.27 -10.10 22.33
CA THR A 140 -11.26 -8.64 22.14
C THR A 140 -10.61 -7.98 23.34
N GLU A 141 -9.69 -7.06 23.09
CA GLU A 141 -8.98 -6.32 24.13
C GLU A 141 -8.59 -4.92 23.66
N VAL A 142 -8.19 -4.08 24.61
CA VAL A 142 -7.59 -2.77 24.37
C VAL A 142 -6.07 -2.88 24.55
N VAL A 143 -5.31 -2.46 23.55
CA VAL A 143 -3.85 -2.40 23.58
C VAL A 143 -3.44 -0.92 23.60
N PRO A 144 -2.88 -0.40 24.70
CA PRO A 144 -2.65 1.04 24.88
C PRO A 144 -1.50 1.61 24.02
N GLN A 145 -0.52 0.78 23.66
CA GLN A 145 0.65 1.16 22.87
C GLN A 145 1.00 0.02 21.91
N ILE A 146 0.37 0.00 20.74
CA ILE A 146 0.55 -1.08 19.77
C ILE A 146 1.99 -1.18 19.25
N GLU A 147 2.73 -0.08 19.26
CA GLU A 147 4.14 -0.01 18.87
C GLU A 147 5.07 -0.78 19.81
N GLU A 148 4.65 -0.97 21.07
CA GLU A 148 5.39 -1.74 22.07
C GLU A 148 4.97 -3.21 22.13
N ASP A 149 3.90 -3.59 21.41
CA ASP A 149 3.35 -4.94 21.41
C ASP A 149 4.28 -5.93 20.65
N LYS A 150 4.85 -6.86 21.41
CA LYS A 150 5.79 -7.88 20.91
C LYS A 150 5.11 -9.16 20.43
N ARG A 151 3.77 -9.23 20.41
CA ARG A 151 3.04 -10.36 19.86
C ARG A 151 3.06 -10.28 18.34
N LEU A 152 3.07 -11.45 17.73
CA LEU A 152 3.07 -11.58 16.28
C LEU A 152 1.70 -12.08 15.85
N PHE A 153 1.20 -11.51 14.78
CA PHE A 153 -0.11 -11.79 14.22
C PHE A 153 0.03 -12.18 12.76
N ILE A 154 -0.91 -12.97 12.27
CA ILE A 154 -1.14 -13.16 10.84
C ILE A 154 -2.38 -12.38 10.42
N THR A 155 -2.48 -12.07 9.14
CA THR A 155 -3.66 -11.38 8.58
C THR A 155 -4.16 -12.13 7.33
N PRO A 156 -5.39 -11.87 6.85
CA PRO A 156 -5.84 -12.39 5.56
C PRO A 156 -4.99 -11.94 4.35
N TYR A 157 -4.05 -11.01 4.55
CA TYR A 157 -3.25 -10.38 3.50
C TYR A 157 -1.76 -10.75 3.58
N CYS A 158 -1.36 -11.42 4.67
CA CYS A 158 0.02 -11.86 4.89
C CYS A 158 0.01 -13.06 5.83
N ASP A 159 0.44 -14.21 5.30
CA ASP A 159 0.55 -15.46 6.04
C ASP A 159 1.81 -15.54 6.91
N LEU A 160 2.70 -14.54 6.79
CA LEU A 160 3.89 -14.44 7.64
C LEU A 160 3.54 -13.76 8.97
N PRO A 161 4.15 -14.19 10.08
CA PRO A 161 3.96 -13.53 11.37
C PRO A 161 4.59 -12.13 11.36
N ILE A 162 3.78 -11.13 11.72
CA ILE A 162 4.15 -9.71 11.73
C ILE A 162 3.75 -9.06 13.06
N THR A 163 4.44 -7.99 13.45
CA THR A 163 4.07 -7.18 14.63
C THR A 163 2.65 -6.64 14.52
N LEU A 164 2.01 -6.34 15.65
CA LEU A 164 0.67 -5.77 15.68
C LEU A 164 0.54 -4.50 14.83
N SER A 165 1.48 -3.56 14.95
CA SER A 165 1.48 -2.32 14.14
C SER A 165 1.45 -2.63 12.64
N ASN A 166 2.38 -3.44 12.12
CA ASN A 166 2.38 -3.86 10.71
C ASN A 166 1.08 -4.59 10.30
N ALA A 167 0.49 -5.42 11.17
CA ALA A 167 -0.77 -6.09 10.88
C ALA A 167 -1.93 -5.10 10.72
N ILE A 168 -1.99 -4.09 11.59
CA ILE A 168 -2.95 -2.99 11.51
C ILE A 168 -2.71 -2.17 10.24
N THR A 169 -1.45 -1.82 9.92
CA THR A 169 -1.11 -1.08 8.70
C THR A 169 -1.56 -1.81 7.44
N LEU A 170 -1.26 -3.11 7.30
CA LEU A 170 -1.72 -3.90 6.15
C LEU A 170 -3.25 -3.93 6.05
N LYS A 171 -3.95 -4.13 7.17
CA LYS A 171 -5.42 -4.10 7.18
C LYS A 171 -5.96 -2.73 6.78
N THR A 172 -5.29 -1.65 7.17
CA THR A 172 -5.66 -0.27 6.80
C THR A 172 -5.48 -0.02 5.30
N ILE A 173 -4.33 -0.42 4.76
CA ILE A 173 -4.04 -0.32 3.32
C ILE A 173 -5.10 -1.09 2.52
N GLU A 174 -5.38 -2.33 2.90
CA GLU A 174 -6.30 -3.19 2.16
C GLU A 174 -7.77 -2.74 2.27
N ASN A 175 -8.22 -2.35 3.46
CA ASN A 175 -9.64 -2.07 3.68
C ASN A 175 -10.04 -0.62 3.49
N PHE A 176 -9.17 0.34 3.78
CA PHE A 176 -9.50 1.77 3.66
C PHE A 176 -8.83 2.40 2.44
N VAL A 177 -7.52 2.23 2.28
CA VAL A 177 -6.80 2.85 1.16
C VAL A 177 -7.27 2.26 -0.18
N LYS A 178 -7.13 0.95 -0.36
CA LYS A 178 -7.43 0.29 -1.65
C LYS A 178 -8.94 0.14 -1.90
N LYS A 179 -9.68 -0.42 -0.93
CA LYS A 179 -11.11 -0.71 -1.10
C LYS A 179 -12.05 0.49 -0.97
N LYS A 180 -11.69 1.50 -0.16
CA LYS A 180 -12.51 2.70 0.05
C LYS A 180 -11.92 3.95 -0.61
N HIS A 181 -10.78 3.80 -1.29
CA HIS A 181 -10.10 4.89 -2.01
C HIS A 181 -9.70 6.07 -1.11
N CYS A 182 -9.44 5.81 0.18
CA CYS A 182 -8.94 6.80 1.13
C CYS A 182 -7.40 6.89 1.06
N TYR A 183 -6.88 7.33 -0.08
CA TYR A 183 -5.43 7.37 -0.31
C TYR A 183 -4.70 8.46 0.48
N GLU A 184 -5.43 9.42 1.04
CA GLU A 184 -4.91 10.43 1.95
C GLU A 184 -4.23 9.78 3.17
N LEU A 185 -4.71 8.60 3.58
CA LEU A 185 -4.14 7.85 4.69
C LEU A 185 -2.70 7.39 4.43
N LEU A 186 -2.24 7.32 3.17
CA LEU A 186 -0.87 6.94 2.82
C LEU A 186 0.16 7.92 3.40
N TYR A 187 -0.17 9.21 3.48
CA TYR A 187 0.68 10.22 4.10
C TYR A 187 0.81 10.06 5.63
N PHE A 188 -0.10 9.31 6.25
CA PHE A 188 -0.20 9.18 7.71
C PHE A 188 0.06 7.77 8.22
N LEU A 189 0.50 6.83 7.38
CA LEU A 189 0.71 5.44 7.80
C LEU A 189 1.73 5.31 8.94
N ALA A 190 2.78 6.14 8.94
CA ALA A 190 3.77 6.19 10.02
C ALA A 190 3.19 6.68 11.36
N MET A 191 2.05 7.37 11.34
CA MET A 191 1.32 7.75 12.56
C MET A 191 0.34 6.67 13.00
N ALA A 192 -0.27 5.95 12.05
CA ALA A 192 -1.24 4.88 12.29
C ALA A 192 -0.64 3.60 12.91
N ILE A 193 0.64 3.62 13.30
CA ILE A 193 1.36 2.52 13.94
C ILE A 193 1.61 2.73 15.44
N ASN A 194 1.15 3.85 16.00
CA ASN A 194 1.33 4.21 17.40
C ASN A 194 -0.02 4.43 18.09
N GLY A 195 -0.08 4.17 19.39
CA GLY A 195 -1.20 4.55 20.25
C GLY A 195 -2.12 3.41 20.64
N GLU A 196 -3.31 3.77 21.11
CA GLU A 196 -4.26 2.88 21.75
C GLU A 196 -5.29 2.33 20.74
N TYR A 197 -5.46 1.00 20.73
CA TYR A 197 -6.36 0.32 19.81
C TYR A 197 -7.21 -0.72 20.51
N VAL A 198 -8.48 -0.82 20.10
CA VAL A 198 -9.27 -2.05 20.31
C VAL A 198 -8.90 -3.03 19.20
N ILE A 199 -8.54 -4.26 19.57
CA ILE A 199 -8.26 -5.33 18.62
C ILE A 199 -9.14 -6.54 18.91
N SER A 200 -9.54 -7.26 17.86
CA SER A 200 -10.11 -8.60 17.96
C SER A 200 -9.28 -9.59 17.17
N TYR A 201 -8.98 -10.73 17.78
CA TYR A 201 -8.18 -11.79 17.17
C TYR A 201 -8.60 -13.18 17.63
N GLN A 202 -8.26 -14.19 16.85
CA GLN A 202 -8.57 -15.59 17.13
C GLN A 202 -7.32 -16.47 16.97
N TYR A 203 -7.25 -17.56 17.73
CA TYR A 203 -6.27 -18.62 17.49
C TYR A 203 -6.90 -19.70 16.62
N ASP A 204 -6.24 -20.08 15.53
CA ASP A 204 -6.61 -21.26 14.74
C ASP A 204 -5.86 -22.48 15.28
N LYS A 205 -6.50 -23.65 15.29
CA LYS A 205 -5.90 -24.94 15.64
C LYS A 205 -4.69 -25.27 14.77
N HIS A 206 -4.58 -24.66 13.60
CA HIS A 206 -3.53 -24.91 12.62
C HIS A 206 -2.42 -23.85 12.59
N THR A 207 -2.52 -22.75 13.36
CA THR A 207 -1.55 -21.66 13.32
C THR A 207 -0.91 -21.41 14.69
N LEU A 208 0.40 -21.16 14.70
CA LEU A 208 1.14 -20.78 15.92
C LEU A 208 0.92 -19.32 16.33
N PHE A 209 0.30 -18.53 15.45
CA PHE A 209 0.10 -17.10 15.61
C PHE A 209 -1.39 -16.77 15.54
N PRO A 210 -1.88 -15.84 16.38
CA PRO A 210 -3.25 -15.37 16.30
C PRO A 210 -3.49 -14.63 14.98
N LYS A 211 -4.70 -14.80 14.43
CA LYS A 211 -5.17 -14.06 13.26
C LYS A 211 -5.87 -12.79 13.70
N LEU A 212 -5.38 -11.64 13.25
CA LEU A 212 -5.99 -10.34 13.54
C LEU A 212 -7.26 -10.15 12.69
N LEU A 213 -8.42 -10.11 13.36
CA LEU A 213 -9.74 -10.02 12.73
C LEU A 213 -10.18 -8.57 12.52
N THR A 214 -10.08 -7.73 13.54
CA THR A 214 -10.47 -6.31 13.48
C THR A 214 -9.52 -5.47 14.33
N SER A 215 -9.48 -4.18 14.04
CA SER A 215 -8.70 -3.18 14.77
C SER A 215 -9.36 -1.81 14.63
N ALA A 216 -9.44 -1.05 15.70
CA ALA A 216 -9.94 0.32 15.70
C ALA A 216 -9.09 1.18 16.64
N HIS A 217 -8.62 2.33 16.16
CA HIS A 217 -7.92 3.33 16.97
C HIS A 217 -8.92 3.99 17.93
N LEU A 218 -8.50 4.24 19.17
CA LEU A 218 -9.31 4.89 20.22
C LEU A 218 -9.05 6.39 20.35
#